data_AF-A0A514ZY76-F1
#
_entry.id   AF-A0A514ZY76-F1
#
_cell.length_a   1.000
_cell.length_b   1.000
_cell.length_c   1.000
_cell.angle_alpha   90.00
_cell.angle_beta   90.00
_cell.angle_gamma   90.00
#
_symmetry.space_group_name_H-M   'P 1'
#
loop_
_entity.id
_entity.type
_entity.pdbx_description
1 polymer ?
#
loop_
_entity_poly.entity_id
_entity_poly.type
_entity_poly.pdbx_seq_one_letter_code
_entity_poly.pdbx_strand_id
1 'polypeptide(L)'
;MLTTTKFQSYVLTITTFIVYTLWFKYNEYIQINPYLKLISTSLLSLGLYKLITILFLAIFQRIRLVRKFFLGPKYLEGTWVGFYIGIGGSVRFIVEHFEQDFEILIVRGRAYNDQKKFHTSWISYPANIDIVKGELTYMYELKGAQQISNGTGIVYFNFYRKNQISAPTMISGFSADLENKGVRTKSLEHKISDDVKITDSQALTKAIEFYNLNKDNF
;
A
#
# COMPACT_ATOMS: atom_id res chain seq x y z
N MET A 1 3.10 -12.14 -5.90
CA MET A 1 2.68 -13.31 -6.69
C MET A 1 1.18 -13.39 -6.88
N LEU A 2 0.36 -13.77 -5.88
CA LEU A 2 -1.10 -13.95 -6.04
C LEU A 2 -1.85 -12.75 -6.66
N THR A 3 -1.54 -11.51 -6.27
CA THR A 3 -2.18 -10.30 -6.81
C THR A 3 -1.84 -10.08 -8.29
N THR A 4 -0.57 -10.24 -8.64
CA THR A 4 -0.08 -10.13 -10.03
C THR A 4 -0.70 -11.19 -10.91
N THR A 5 -0.79 -12.43 -10.43
CA THR A 5 -1.43 -13.53 -11.15
C THR A 5 -2.92 -13.25 -11.35
N LYS A 6 -3.65 -12.82 -10.30
CA LYS A 6 -5.06 -12.43 -10.41
C LYS A 6 -5.26 -11.35 -11.48
N PHE A 7 -4.46 -10.29 -11.43
CA PHE A 7 -4.49 -9.22 -12.43
C PHE A 7 -4.28 -9.73 -13.85
N GLN A 8 -3.21 -10.51 -14.06
CA GLN A 8 -2.88 -11.11 -15.37
C GLN A 8 -4.02 -12.00 -15.88
N SER A 9 -4.65 -12.79 -15.01
CA SER A 9 -5.80 -13.63 -15.39
C SER A 9 -6.99 -12.81 -15.90
N TYR A 10 -7.32 -11.68 -15.27
CA TYR A 10 -8.40 -10.80 -15.76
C TYR A 10 -8.05 -10.14 -17.09
N VAL A 11 -6.84 -9.59 -17.20
CA VAL A 11 -6.35 -8.96 -18.46
C VAL A 11 -6.39 -9.97 -19.60
N LEU A 12 -5.89 -11.19 -19.37
CA LEU A 12 -5.86 -12.26 -20.35
C LEU A 12 -7.28 -12.69 -20.75
N THR A 13 -8.17 -12.90 -19.78
CA THR A 13 -9.57 -13.30 -20.06
C THR A 13 -10.28 -12.27 -20.94
N ILE A 14 -10.16 -10.99 -20.61
CA ILE A 14 -10.80 -9.90 -21.37
C ILE A 14 -10.17 -9.76 -22.75
N THR A 15 -8.85 -9.87 -22.83
CA THR A 15 -8.13 -9.81 -24.11
C THR A 15 -8.56 -10.96 -25.02
N THR A 16 -8.57 -12.20 -24.51
CA THR A 16 -9.00 -13.36 -25.28
C THR A 16 -10.43 -13.21 -25.76
N PHE A 17 -11.34 -12.72 -24.91
CA PHE A 17 -12.73 -12.47 -25.31
C PHE A 17 -12.82 -11.47 -26.46
N ILE A 18 -12.18 -10.30 -26.32
CA ILE A 18 -12.21 -9.23 -27.35
C ILE A 18 -11.56 -9.70 -28.65
N VAL A 19 -10.38 -10.32 -28.57
CA VAL A 19 -9.67 -10.85 -29.74
C VAL A 19 -10.52 -11.89 -30.45
N TYR A 20 -11.17 -12.81 -29.72
CA TYR A 20 -12.03 -13.83 -30.31
C TYR A 20 -13.25 -13.23 -31.01
N THR A 21 -13.90 -12.24 -30.39
CA THR A 21 -15.04 -11.52 -31.01
C THR A 21 -14.60 -10.78 -32.28
N LEU A 22 -13.45 -10.11 -32.24
CA LEU A 22 -12.91 -9.39 -33.40
C LEU A 22 -12.48 -10.36 -34.51
N TRP A 23 -11.90 -11.50 -34.14
CA TRP A 23 -11.57 -12.56 -35.10
C TRP A 23 -12.83 -13.04 -35.82
N PHE A 24 -13.89 -13.40 -35.08
CA PHE A 24 -15.12 -13.89 -35.68
C PHE A 24 -15.63 -12.94 -36.77
N LYS A 25 -15.67 -11.63 -36.49
CA LYS A 25 -16.01 -10.61 -37.49
C LYS A 25 -14.96 -10.50 -38.61
N TYR A 26 -13.67 -10.46 -38.29
CA TYR A 26 -12.60 -10.34 -39.28
C TYR A 26 -12.63 -11.48 -40.31
N ASN A 27 -12.97 -12.70 -39.89
CA ASN A 27 -13.11 -13.86 -40.77
C ASN A 27 -14.25 -13.72 -41.79
N GLU A 28 -15.34 -13.04 -41.44
CA GLU A 28 -16.51 -12.89 -42.31
C GLU A 28 -16.25 -11.93 -43.49
N TYR A 29 -15.38 -10.93 -43.30
CA TYR A 29 -15.23 -9.83 -44.27
C TYR A 29 -14.00 -9.92 -45.17
N ILE A 30 -13.03 -10.80 -44.87
CA ILE A 30 -11.68 -10.68 -45.42
C ILE A 30 -11.20 -12.02 -45.98
N GLN A 31 -11.19 -12.12 -47.31
CA GLN A 31 -10.50 -13.18 -48.06
C GLN A 31 -9.07 -12.76 -48.38
N ILE A 32 -8.19 -12.82 -47.38
CA ILE A 32 -6.75 -12.56 -47.52
C ILE A 32 -6.00 -13.90 -47.57
N ASN A 33 -4.82 -13.89 -48.22
CA ASN A 33 -3.85 -14.98 -48.17
C ASN A 33 -3.65 -15.52 -46.73
N PRO A 34 -3.68 -16.84 -46.50
CA PRO A 34 -3.68 -17.42 -45.16
C PRO A 34 -2.49 -16.99 -44.29
N TYR A 35 -1.31 -16.75 -44.89
CA TYR A 35 -0.13 -16.29 -44.16
C TYR A 35 -0.26 -14.83 -43.70
N LEU A 36 -0.75 -13.95 -44.55
CA LEU A 36 -1.00 -12.54 -44.18
C LEU A 36 -2.08 -12.43 -43.10
N LYS A 37 -3.09 -13.30 -43.16
CA LYS A 37 -4.13 -13.41 -42.13
C LYS A 37 -3.55 -13.84 -40.78
N LEU A 38 -2.63 -14.80 -40.76
CA LEU A 38 -1.95 -15.22 -39.53
C LEU A 38 -1.13 -14.07 -38.92
N ILE A 39 -0.38 -13.34 -39.76
CA ILE A 39 0.44 -12.22 -39.31
C ILE A 39 -0.44 -11.08 -38.76
N SER A 40 -1.50 -10.69 -39.50
CA SER A 40 -2.37 -9.59 -39.09
C SER A 40 -3.12 -9.89 -37.79
N THR A 41 -3.62 -11.12 -37.62
CA THR A 41 -4.31 -11.55 -36.39
C THR A 41 -3.35 -11.61 -35.20
N SER A 42 -2.11 -12.08 -35.40
CA SER A 42 -1.08 -12.09 -34.35
C SER A 42 -0.73 -10.67 -33.88
N LEU A 43 -0.51 -9.75 -34.82
CA LEU A 43 -0.24 -8.35 -34.52
C LEU A 43 -1.41 -7.67 -33.81
N LEU A 44 -2.64 -7.93 -34.26
CA LEU A 44 -3.86 -7.40 -33.64
C LEU A 44 -4.03 -7.92 -32.21
N SER A 45 -3.78 -9.21 -31.98
CA SER A 45 -3.83 -9.81 -30.64
C SER A 45 -2.80 -9.19 -29.70
N LEU A 46 -1.55 -9.05 -30.13
CA LEU A 46 -0.50 -8.41 -29.34
C LEU A 46 -0.81 -6.94 -29.04
N GLY A 47 -1.29 -6.20 -30.04
CA GLY A 47 -1.70 -4.80 -29.89
C GLY A 47 -2.83 -4.63 -28.89
N LEU A 48 -3.87 -5.47 -28.98
CA LEU A 48 -5.01 -5.45 -28.06
C LEU A 48 -4.61 -5.83 -26.64
N TYR A 49 -3.80 -6.88 -26.47
CA TYR A 49 -3.28 -7.26 -25.15
C TYR A 49 -2.56 -6.08 -24.48
N LYS A 50 -1.65 -5.43 -25.21
CA LYS A 50 -0.90 -4.28 -24.70
C LYS A 50 -1.82 -3.12 -24.35
N LEU A 51 -2.80 -2.80 -25.22
CA LEU A 51 -3.78 -1.75 -24.98
C LEU A 51 -4.60 -2.02 -23.72
N ILE A 52 -5.16 -3.22 -23.60
CA ILE A 52 -5.98 -3.62 -22.45
C ILE A 52 -5.16 -3.58 -21.17
N THR A 53 -3.92 -4.07 -21.21
CA THR A 53 -3.00 -4.01 -20.06
C THR A 53 -2.78 -2.58 -19.59
N ILE A 54 -2.50 -1.65 -20.52
CA ILE A 54 -2.29 -0.23 -20.20
C ILE A 54 -3.57 0.39 -19.60
N LEU A 55 -4.73 0.11 -20.19
CA LEU A 55 -6.01 0.60 -19.67
C LEU A 55 -6.27 0.09 -18.25
N PHE A 56 -6.05 -1.21 -18.01
CA PHE A 56 -6.22 -1.82 -16.69
C PHE A 56 -5.26 -1.22 -15.65
N LEU A 57 -3.99 -1.02 -16.01
CA LEU A 57 -3.01 -0.36 -15.14
C LEU A 57 -3.43 1.08 -14.82
N ALA A 58 -3.87 1.85 -15.82
CA ALA A 58 -4.32 3.22 -15.63
C ALA A 58 -5.56 3.30 -14.73
N ILE A 59 -6.53 2.38 -14.91
CA ILE A 59 -7.71 2.28 -14.05
C ILE A 59 -7.30 1.95 -12.62
N PHE A 60 -6.40 0.98 -12.43
CA PHE A 60 -5.93 0.60 -11.09
C PHE A 60 -5.21 1.75 -10.37
N GLN A 61 -4.36 2.49 -11.07
CA GLN A 61 -3.62 3.62 -10.51
C GLN A 61 -4.54 4.79 -10.11
N ARG A 62 -5.64 4.99 -10.83
CA ARG A 62 -6.56 6.11 -10.58
C ARG A 62 -7.69 5.77 -9.62
N ILE A 63 -8.20 4.54 -9.63
CA ILE A 63 -9.41 4.17 -8.89
C ILE A 63 -9.06 3.31 -7.68
N ARG A 64 -9.15 3.91 -6.49
CA ARG A 64 -8.84 3.26 -5.21
C ARG A 64 -9.64 1.99 -4.94
N LEU A 65 -10.93 1.99 -5.27
CA LEU A 65 -11.80 0.82 -5.10
C LEU A 65 -11.31 -0.38 -5.92
N VAL A 66 -10.83 -0.13 -7.14
CA VAL A 66 -10.22 -1.15 -7.98
C VAL A 66 -8.94 -1.67 -7.32
N ARG A 67 -8.08 -0.77 -6.84
CA ARG A 67 -6.86 -1.13 -6.09
C ARG A 67 -7.16 -2.03 -4.89
N LYS A 68 -8.11 -1.62 -4.06
CA LYS A 68 -8.57 -2.36 -2.89
C LYS A 68 -9.11 -3.75 -3.24
N PHE A 69 -9.88 -3.86 -4.32
CA PHE A 69 -10.40 -5.15 -4.80
C PHE A 69 -9.30 -6.11 -5.27
N PHE A 70 -8.30 -5.61 -5.99
CA PHE A 70 -7.20 -6.44 -6.49
C PHE A 70 -6.22 -6.82 -5.38
N LEU A 71 -5.83 -5.88 -4.52
CA LEU A 71 -4.90 -6.10 -3.42
C LEU A 71 -5.54 -6.94 -2.29
N GLY A 72 -6.85 -6.80 -2.06
CA GLY A 72 -7.60 -7.58 -1.06
C GLY A 72 -6.96 -7.47 0.33
N PRO A 73 -6.51 -8.57 0.95
CA PRO A 73 -5.87 -8.53 2.26
C PRO A 73 -4.52 -7.79 2.27
N LYS A 74 -3.90 -7.55 1.11
CA LYS A 74 -2.68 -6.71 0.98
C LYS A 74 -2.94 -5.22 0.99
N TYR A 75 -4.19 -4.80 0.93
CA TYR A 75 -4.53 -3.40 0.80
C TYR A 75 -4.27 -2.65 2.11
N LEU A 76 -3.25 -1.81 2.10
CA LEU A 76 -2.83 -0.98 3.23
C LEU A 76 -2.90 0.51 2.92
N GLU A 77 -3.02 0.91 1.65
CA GLU A 77 -3.12 2.33 1.24
C GLU A 77 -4.12 3.14 2.08
N GLY A 78 -3.70 4.34 2.47
CA GLY A 78 -4.54 5.27 3.23
C GLY A 78 -3.77 6.08 4.26
N THR A 79 -4.50 6.88 5.04
CA THR A 79 -3.94 7.56 6.22
C THR A 79 -4.16 6.71 7.46
N TRP A 80 -3.05 6.48 8.16
CA TRP A 80 -2.96 5.76 9.42
C TRP A 80 -2.54 6.71 10.52
N VAL A 81 -3.06 6.48 11.71
CA VAL A 81 -2.70 7.26 12.89
C VAL A 81 -2.53 6.35 14.08
N GLY A 82 -1.64 6.74 14.97
CA GLY A 82 -1.29 5.92 16.11
C GLY A 82 -0.51 6.67 17.16
N PHE A 83 0.13 5.90 18.02
CA PHE A 83 1.01 6.45 19.04
C PHE A 83 2.08 5.45 19.45
N TYR A 84 3.12 5.97 20.08
CA TYR A 84 4.14 5.20 20.77
C TYR A 84 4.57 5.89 22.06
N ILE A 85 5.15 5.14 22.99
CA ILE A 85 5.70 5.65 24.24
C ILE A 85 7.22 5.61 24.14
N GLY A 86 7.84 6.80 24.10
CA GLY A 86 9.30 6.93 23.96
C GLY A 86 10.08 6.52 25.22
N ILE A 87 11.39 6.46 25.08
CA ILE A 87 12.35 6.17 26.17
C ILE A 87 12.29 7.31 27.18
N GLY A 88 11.53 7.13 28.25
CA GLY A 88 11.22 8.18 29.24
C GLY A 88 9.72 8.39 29.49
N GLY A 89 8.84 7.58 28.88
CA GLY A 89 7.40 7.63 29.14
C GLY A 89 6.65 8.71 28.39
N SER A 90 7.34 9.53 27.58
CA SER A 90 6.70 10.58 26.79
C SER A 90 5.94 9.98 25.61
N VAL A 91 4.64 10.26 25.52
CA VAL A 91 3.83 9.88 24.37
C VAL A 91 4.24 10.68 23.12
N ARG A 92 4.18 10.00 21.97
CA ARG A 92 4.31 10.57 20.64
C ARG A 92 3.17 10.10 19.78
N PHE A 93 2.55 11.02 19.06
CA PHE A 93 1.46 10.75 18.14
C PHE A 93 2.00 10.56 16.73
N ILE A 94 1.51 9.53 16.06
CA ILE A 94 1.95 9.12 14.73
C ILE A 94 0.87 9.49 13.72
N VAL A 95 1.29 10.07 12.60
CA VAL A 95 0.50 10.22 11.38
C VAL A 95 1.31 9.63 10.24
N GLU A 96 0.77 8.61 9.56
CA GLU A 96 1.41 7.97 8.41
C GLU A 96 0.50 7.95 7.19
N HIS A 97 1.11 8.14 6.02
CA HIS A 97 0.49 8.01 4.72
C HIS A 97 1.09 6.79 4.03
N PHE A 98 0.25 5.78 3.80
CA PHE A 98 0.61 4.55 3.14
C PHE A 98 0.27 4.71 1.65
N GLU A 99 1.29 4.86 0.83
CA GLU A 99 1.19 4.98 -0.63
C GLU A 99 1.44 3.61 -1.25
N GLN A 100 0.45 3.03 -1.92
CA GLN A 100 0.54 1.67 -2.43
C GLN A 100 0.23 1.58 -3.92
N ASP A 101 1.11 0.95 -4.68
CA ASP A 101 0.85 0.52 -6.04
C ASP A 101 0.69 -1.01 -6.11
N PHE A 102 0.91 -1.62 -7.27
CA PHE A 102 0.79 -3.07 -7.44
C PHE A 102 1.88 -3.87 -6.71
N GLU A 103 3.05 -3.29 -6.54
CA GLU A 103 4.27 -3.98 -6.16
C GLU A 103 4.86 -3.42 -4.88
N ILE A 104 4.73 -2.11 -4.68
CA ILE A 104 5.41 -1.34 -3.66
C ILE A 104 4.38 -0.74 -2.71
N LEU A 105 4.72 -0.80 -1.42
CA LEU A 105 4.14 0.03 -0.38
C LEU A 105 5.25 0.94 0.16
N ILE A 106 5.02 2.25 0.12
CA ILE A 106 5.86 3.26 0.76
C ILE A 106 5.06 3.89 1.90
N VAL A 107 5.70 4.01 3.07
CA VAL A 107 5.14 4.63 4.26
C VAL A 107 5.86 5.95 4.48
N ARG A 108 5.10 7.05 4.53
CA ARG A 108 5.60 8.37 4.90
C ARG A 108 5.00 8.75 6.23
N GLY A 109 5.83 8.89 7.26
CA GLY A 109 5.34 9.14 8.60
C GLY A 109 5.86 10.42 9.21
N ARG A 110 5.10 10.93 10.18
CA ARG A 110 5.44 12.06 11.04
C ARG A 110 5.03 11.73 12.47
N ALA A 111 5.90 12.12 13.41
CA ALA A 111 5.58 12.07 14.82
C ALA A 111 5.44 13.48 15.40
N TYR A 112 4.51 13.62 16.34
CA TYR A 112 4.24 14.84 17.08
C TYR A 112 4.34 14.57 18.57
N ASN A 113 4.76 15.57 19.33
CA ASN A 113 4.75 15.48 20.79
C ASN A 113 3.35 15.77 21.37
N ASP A 114 3.26 15.67 22.69
CA ASP A 114 2.06 15.96 23.49
C ASP A 114 1.56 17.40 23.33
N GLN A 115 2.45 18.35 22.99
CA GLN A 115 2.07 19.73 22.65
C GLN A 115 1.72 19.91 21.16
N LYS A 116 1.51 18.82 20.40
CA LYS A 116 1.18 18.82 18.97
C LYS A 116 2.26 19.43 18.07
N LYS A 117 3.48 19.60 18.57
CA LYS A 117 4.62 20.09 17.79
C LYS A 117 5.28 18.95 17.05
N PHE A 118 5.77 19.24 15.85
CA PHE A 118 6.53 18.30 15.04
C PHE A 118 7.76 17.80 15.81
N HIS A 119 7.96 16.48 15.81
CA HIS A 119 9.08 15.83 16.47
C HIS A 119 10.06 15.26 15.43
N THR A 120 9.56 14.41 14.53
CA THR A 120 10.37 13.80 13.48
C THR A 120 9.50 13.34 12.31
N SER A 121 10.12 13.04 11.18
CA SER A 121 9.48 12.44 10.02
C SER A 121 10.31 11.28 9.49
N TRP A 122 9.70 10.39 8.72
CA TRP A 122 10.40 9.29 8.06
C TRP A 122 9.78 8.94 6.72
N ILE A 123 10.59 8.27 5.91
CA ILE A 123 10.14 7.60 4.70
C ILE A 123 10.66 6.16 4.72
N SER A 124 9.79 5.21 4.41
CA SER A 124 10.19 3.81 4.32
C SER A 124 10.86 3.51 3.00
N TYR A 125 11.73 2.50 3.03
CA TYR A 125 12.01 1.68 1.86
C TYR A 125 10.76 0.85 1.50
N PRO A 126 10.72 0.21 0.31
CA PRO A 126 9.63 -0.69 -0.05
C PRO A 126 9.32 -1.70 1.07
N ALA A 127 8.08 -1.67 1.54
CA ALA A 127 7.67 -2.51 2.65
C ALA A 127 7.32 -3.93 2.20
N ASN A 128 7.66 -4.90 3.05
CA ASN A 128 7.26 -6.29 2.87
C ASN A 128 5.94 -6.56 3.62
N ILE A 129 4.98 -7.17 2.90
CA ILE A 129 3.64 -7.50 3.38
C ILE A 129 3.46 -9.02 3.33
N ASP A 130 3.49 -9.67 4.49
CA ASP A 130 3.21 -11.11 4.62
C ASP A 130 1.77 -11.32 5.08
N ILE A 131 0.90 -11.73 4.15
CA ILE A 131 -0.53 -11.96 4.42
C ILE A 131 -0.79 -13.25 5.19
N VAL A 132 0.07 -14.24 5.03
CA VAL A 132 -0.09 -15.53 5.68
C VAL A 132 0.20 -15.37 7.17
N LYS A 133 1.32 -14.72 7.49
CA LYS A 133 1.68 -14.40 8.87
C LYS A 133 0.87 -13.24 9.43
N GLY A 134 0.36 -12.36 8.57
CA GLY A 134 -0.34 -11.15 8.97
C GLY A 134 0.64 -10.09 9.49
N GLU A 135 1.74 -9.88 8.78
CA GLU A 135 2.85 -9.02 9.20
C GLU A 135 3.16 -7.94 8.14
N LEU A 136 3.60 -6.79 8.62
CA LEU A 136 4.20 -5.71 7.84
C LEU A 136 5.58 -5.40 8.40
N THR A 137 6.58 -5.41 7.54
CA THR A 137 7.96 -5.14 7.91
C THR A 137 8.60 -4.20 6.92
N TYR A 138 9.28 -3.16 7.41
CA TYR A 138 10.02 -2.25 6.55
C TYR A 138 11.17 -1.58 7.30
N MET A 139 12.13 -1.09 6.54
CA MET A 139 13.13 -0.15 7.02
C MET A 139 12.70 1.28 6.68
N TYR A 140 13.16 2.25 7.46
CA TYR A 140 12.90 3.66 7.20
C TYR A 140 14.12 4.52 7.46
N GLU A 141 14.13 5.69 6.83
CA GLU A 141 15.07 6.76 7.07
C GLU A 141 14.38 7.89 7.82
N LEU A 142 14.98 8.33 8.93
CA LEU A 142 14.55 9.50 9.67
C LEU A 142 14.98 10.78 8.96
N LYS A 143 14.07 11.74 8.94
CA LYS A 143 14.30 13.13 8.53
C LYS A 143 13.88 14.02 9.69
N GLY A 144 14.84 14.35 10.55
CA GLY A 144 14.64 15.20 11.73
C GLY A 144 14.68 16.69 11.42
N ALA A 145 14.06 17.51 12.27
CA ALA A 145 14.18 18.98 12.23
C ALA A 145 15.53 19.49 12.78
N GLN A 146 16.25 18.67 13.54
CA GLN A 146 17.59 18.95 14.07
C GLN A 146 18.55 17.92 13.47
N GLN A 147 19.61 18.41 12.81
CA GLN A 147 20.54 17.70 11.91
C GLN A 147 21.34 16.52 12.49
N ILE A 148 20.99 15.95 13.65
CA ILE A 148 21.94 15.11 14.40
C ILE A 148 21.87 13.61 14.05
N SER A 149 20.82 13.10 13.40
CA SER A 149 20.94 11.80 12.73
C SER A 149 20.01 11.63 11.53
N ASN A 150 20.62 11.30 10.39
CA ASN A 150 19.97 10.59 9.29
C ASN A 150 19.85 9.10 9.69
N GLY A 151 19.17 8.84 10.82
CA GLY A 151 19.09 7.51 11.39
C GLY A 151 18.26 6.56 10.53
N THR A 152 18.67 5.29 10.50
CA THR A 152 17.86 4.23 9.90
C THR A 152 17.21 3.40 11.00
N GLY A 153 15.98 2.99 10.75
CA GLY A 153 15.25 2.13 11.68
C GLY A 153 14.55 0.99 10.96
N ILE A 154 14.08 0.05 11.77
CA ILE A 154 13.26 -1.08 11.33
C ILE A 154 11.90 -1.03 12.04
N VAL A 155 10.86 -1.40 11.30
CA VAL A 155 9.51 -1.56 11.80
C VAL A 155 9.07 -3.00 11.60
N TYR A 156 8.39 -3.53 12.62
CA TYR A 156 7.70 -4.80 12.57
C TYR A 156 6.31 -4.63 13.17
N PHE A 157 5.28 -4.99 12.40
CA PHE A 157 3.88 -4.84 12.75
C PHE A 157 3.09 -6.13 12.49
N ASN A 158 2.19 -6.46 13.41
CA ASN A 158 1.17 -7.47 13.25
C ASN A 158 -0.16 -6.83 12.82
N PHE A 159 -0.89 -7.52 11.94
CA PHE A 159 -2.19 -7.09 11.43
C PHE A 159 -3.35 -7.50 12.32
N TYR A 160 -4.24 -6.54 12.57
CA TYR A 160 -5.56 -6.76 13.12
C TYR A 160 -6.58 -6.60 12.00
N ARG A 161 -7.24 -7.70 11.66
CA ARG A 161 -8.19 -7.82 10.55
C ARG A 161 -9.36 -8.70 10.96
N LYS A 162 -10.54 -8.43 10.40
CA LYS A 162 -11.77 -9.20 10.67
C LYS A 162 -11.62 -10.69 10.35
N ASN A 163 -10.90 -11.01 9.28
CA ASN A 163 -10.57 -12.36 8.84
C ASN A 163 -9.36 -12.34 7.89
N GLN A 164 -8.85 -13.51 7.48
CA GLN A 164 -7.63 -13.63 6.67
C GLN A 164 -7.73 -13.01 5.27
N ILE A 165 -8.94 -12.85 4.73
CA ILE A 165 -9.18 -12.30 3.38
C ILE A 165 -9.44 -10.79 3.39
N SER A 166 -9.65 -10.20 4.57
CA SER A 166 -9.92 -8.77 4.73
C SER A 166 -8.62 -7.98 4.88
N ALA A 167 -8.63 -6.76 4.37
CA ALA A 167 -7.57 -5.79 4.62
C ALA A 167 -7.46 -5.47 6.13
N PRO A 168 -6.26 -5.16 6.65
CA PRO A 168 -6.07 -4.74 8.03
C PRO A 168 -6.70 -3.37 8.27
N THR A 169 -7.24 -3.18 9.47
CA THR A 169 -7.75 -1.88 9.93
C THR A 169 -6.92 -1.31 11.08
N MET A 170 -6.12 -2.14 11.72
CA MET A 170 -5.22 -1.77 12.81
C MET A 170 -3.94 -2.60 12.74
N ILE A 171 -2.84 -2.03 13.19
CA ILE A 171 -1.52 -2.66 13.26
C ILE A 171 -0.88 -2.38 14.62
N SER A 172 -0.13 -3.35 15.15
CA SER A 172 0.63 -3.16 16.40
C SER A 172 1.92 -3.94 16.38
N GLY A 173 2.95 -3.39 17.00
CA GLY A 173 4.27 -3.97 17.01
C GLY A 173 5.27 -2.98 17.55
N PHE A 174 6.41 -2.86 16.89
CA PHE A 174 7.47 -1.97 17.34
C PHE A 174 8.23 -1.34 16.18
N SER A 175 8.80 -0.18 16.45
CA SER A 175 9.91 0.39 15.69
C SER A 175 11.19 0.34 16.52
N ALA A 176 12.34 0.24 15.87
CA ALA A 176 13.64 0.31 16.51
C ALA A 176 14.59 1.15 15.66
N ASP A 177 15.16 2.18 16.26
CA ASP A 177 16.24 2.95 15.68
C ASP A 177 17.56 2.17 15.83
N LEU A 178 18.22 1.91 14.71
CA LEU A 178 19.45 1.12 14.67
C LEU A 178 20.63 1.88 15.29
N GLU A 179 20.60 3.21 15.26
CA GLU A 179 21.66 4.05 15.83
C GLU A 179 21.53 4.17 17.36
N ASN A 180 20.31 4.03 17.89
CA ASN A 180 20.04 4.07 19.32
C ASN A 180 20.00 2.67 19.96
N LYS A 181 21.04 1.85 19.71
CA LYS A 181 21.21 0.50 20.29
C LYS A 181 20.02 -0.45 20.06
N GLY A 182 19.18 -0.20 19.06
CA GLY A 182 18.02 -1.04 18.73
C GLY A 182 16.92 -1.03 19.79
N VAL A 183 16.79 0.03 20.58
CA VAL A 183 15.69 0.14 21.56
C VAL A 183 14.35 0.08 20.83
N ARG A 184 13.54 -0.92 21.21
CA ARG A 184 12.23 -1.15 20.62
C ARG A 184 11.19 -0.28 21.29
N THR A 185 10.49 0.48 20.47
CA THR A 185 9.39 1.34 20.90
C THR A 185 8.10 0.69 20.42
N LYS A 186 7.27 0.25 21.36
CA LYS A 186 5.96 -0.34 21.03
C LYS A 186 5.07 0.73 20.41
N SER A 187 4.31 0.37 19.38
CA SER A 187 3.34 1.24 18.74
C SER A 187 2.04 0.51 18.41
N LEU A 188 0.97 1.29 18.35
CA LEU A 188 -0.36 0.86 17.95
C LEU A 188 -0.93 1.91 16.99
N GLU A 189 -1.43 1.46 15.85
CA GLU A 189 -1.93 2.36 14.80
C GLU A 189 -3.20 1.81 14.16
N HIS A 190 -4.07 2.70 13.72
CA HIS A 190 -5.30 2.35 13.02
C HIS A 190 -5.48 3.20 11.77
N LYS A 191 -6.12 2.59 10.76
CA LYS A 191 -6.47 3.28 9.52
C LYS A 191 -7.69 4.16 9.76
N ILE A 192 -7.57 5.45 9.45
CA ILE A 192 -8.69 6.40 9.53
C ILE A 192 -9.35 6.63 8.17
N SER A 193 -8.64 6.36 7.07
CA SER A 193 -9.17 6.55 5.72
C SER A 193 -8.34 5.78 4.70
N ASP A 194 -8.99 5.39 3.59
CA ASP A 194 -8.34 4.89 2.38
C ASP A 194 -7.74 6.03 1.52
N ASP A 195 -7.94 7.29 1.91
CA ASP A 195 -7.34 8.47 1.27
C ASP A 195 -6.02 8.86 1.95
N VAL A 196 -4.96 9.03 1.16
CA VAL A 196 -3.65 9.55 1.61
C VAL A 196 -3.59 11.08 1.68
N LYS A 197 -4.67 11.79 1.32
CA LYS A 197 -4.70 13.27 1.30
C LYS A 197 -5.26 13.89 2.58
N ILE A 198 -5.51 13.11 3.62
CA ILE A 198 -5.91 13.67 4.92
C ILE A 198 -4.75 14.52 5.45
N THR A 199 -5.07 15.75 5.83
CA THR A 199 -4.10 16.69 6.37
C THR A 199 -3.59 16.23 7.74
N ASP A 200 -2.32 16.53 8.04
CA ASP A 200 -1.71 16.15 9.31
C ASP A 200 -2.48 16.69 10.51
N SER A 201 -3.07 17.89 10.42
CA SER A 201 -3.85 18.47 11.53
C SER A 201 -5.10 17.64 11.86
N GLN A 202 -5.83 17.20 10.83
CA GLN A 202 -7.00 16.34 10.98
C GLN A 202 -6.59 14.96 11.49
N ALA A 203 -5.56 14.37 10.90
CA ALA A 203 -5.04 13.07 11.29
C ALA A 203 -4.50 13.08 12.73
N LEU A 204 -3.77 14.12 13.14
CA LEU A 204 -3.23 14.26 14.48
C LEU A 204 -4.34 14.35 15.53
N THR A 205 -5.45 15.01 15.21
CA THR A 205 -6.63 15.03 16.10
C THR A 205 -7.15 13.61 16.33
N LYS A 206 -7.24 12.80 15.26
CA LYS A 206 -7.63 11.39 15.35
C LYS A 206 -6.61 10.52 16.09
N ALA A 207 -5.31 10.81 15.95
CA ALA A 207 -4.25 10.13 16.69
C ALA A 207 -4.41 10.33 18.21
N ILE A 208 -4.72 11.56 18.63
CA ILE A 208 -4.93 11.91 20.05
C ILE A 208 -6.19 11.24 20.60
N GLU A 209 -7.30 11.30 19.85
CA GLU A 209 -8.53 10.59 20.20
C GLU A 209 -8.25 9.09 20.40
N PHE A 210 -7.53 8.49 19.46
CA PHE A 210 -7.18 7.06 19.50
C PHE A 210 -6.28 6.70 20.68
N TYR A 211 -5.28 7.53 20.99
CA TYR A 211 -4.47 7.34 22.20
C TYR A 211 -5.33 7.36 23.46
N ASN A 212 -6.21 8.35 23.61
CA ASN A 212 -7.06 8.45 24.80
C ASN A 212 -7.98 7.24 25.01
N LEU A 213 -8.41 6.59 23.91
CA LEU A 213 -9.22 5.38 23.96
C LEU A 213 -8.43 4.11 24.32
N ASN A 214 -7.12 4.09 24.07
CA ASN A 214 -6.31 2.86 24.16
C ASN A 214 -5.19 2.90 25.21
N LYS A 215 -4.87 4.07 25.77
CA LYS A 215 -3.76 4.27 26.71
C LYS A 215 -3.79 3.35 27.93
N ASP A 216 -4.97 2.94 28.39
CA ASP A 216 -5.12 2.09 29.59
C ASP A 216 -4.89 0.60 29.28
N ASN A 217 -4.96 0.21 28.00
CA ASN A 217 -4.79 -1.16 27.52
C ASN A 217 -3.48 -1.37 26.73
N PHE A 218 -2.60 -0.36 26.72
CA PHE A 218 -1.41 -0.32 25.89
C PHE A 218 -0.14 -0.78 26.61
#